data_AF-A0A8X8GAJ0-F1
#
_entry.id   AF-A0A8X8GAJ0-F1
#
_cell.length_a   1.000
_cell.length_b   1.000
_cell.length_c   1.000
_cell.angle_alpha   90.00
_cell.angle_beta   90.00
_cell.angle_gamma   90.00
#
_symmetry.space_group_name_H-M   'P 1'
#
loop_
_entity.id
_entity.type
_entity.pdbx_description
1 polymer ?
#
loop_
_entity_poly.entity_id
_entity_poly.type
_entity_poly.pdbx_seq_one_letter_code
_entity_poly.pdbx_strand_id
1 'polypeptide(L)'
;IPILLLSPLIQHLLGLEAALAFTGSSYVLFALSSGVYFYGGWPFLKGLFAELETRKPAMMTLIALAISVAYFYSSAVVFGVQGEVFFWELATLIDVMLLGHWIEMKSVMGASGALEKLVQMMP
;
A
#
# COMPACT_ATOMS: atom_id res chain seq x y z
N ILE A 1 8.31 -7.87 -2.08
CA ILE A 1 9.21 -8.96 -1.61
C ILE A 1 10.49 -8.44 -0.94
N PRO A 2 11.35 -7.60 -1.57
CA PRO A 2 12.61 -7.17 -0.94
C PRO A 2 12.43 -6.40 0.39
N ILE A 3 11.37 -5.58 0.48
CA ILE A 3 11.01 -4.83 1.70
C ILE A 3 10.62 -5.77 2.85
N LEU A 4 9.93 -6.87 2.55
CA LEU A 4 9.48 -7.85 3.55
C LEU A 4 10.71 -8.57 4.15
N LEU A 5 11.67 -8.97 3.31
CA LEU A 5 12.89 -9.66 3.77
C LEU A 5 13.81 -8.75 4.60
N LEU A 6 13.80 -7.44 4.32
CA LEU A 6 14.61 -6.45 5.03
C LEU A 6 13.90 -5.87 6.27
N SER A 7 12.66 -6.25 6.56
CA SER A 7 11.90 -5.70 7.69
C SER A 7 12.45 -6.17 9.05
N PRO A 8 12.68 -5.27 10.03
CA PRO A 8 13.16 -5.62 11.36
C PRO A 8 12.27 -6.65 12.08
N LEU A 9 10.94 -6.54 11.92
CA LEU A 9 9.98 -7.46 12.55
C LEU A 9 10.13 -8.89 12.01
N ILE A 10 10.33 -9.02 10.69
CA ILE A 10 10.56 -10.33 10.05
C ILE A 10 11.95 -10.87 10.41
N GLN A 11 12.97 -10.01 10.51
CA GLN A 11 14.32 -10.42 10.93
C GLN A 11 14.37 -10.86 12.39
N HIS A 12 13.65 -10.20 13.29
CA HIS A 12 13.50 -10.59 14.69
C HIS A 12 12.76 -11.93 14.81
N LEU A 13 11.70 -12.13 14.02
CA LEU A 13 10.94 -13.39 14.02
C LEU A 13 11.73 -14.57 13.44
N LEU A 14 12.62 -14.33 12.48
CA LEU A 14 13.46 -15.34 11.83
C LEU A 14 14.86 -15.48 12.46
N GLY A 15 15.21 -14.67 13.46
CA GLY A 15 16.53 -14.68 14.12
C GLY A 15 17.69 -14.27 13.21
N LEU A 16 17.43 -13.50 12.15
CA LEU A 16 18.41 -13.12 11.11
C LEU A 16 18.99 -11.71 11.30
N GLU A 17 18.73 -11.07 12.43
CA GLU A 17 19.12 -9.68 12.73
C GLU A 17 20.61 -9.42 12.49
N ALA A 18 21.48 -10.34 12.91
CA ALA A 18 22.92 -10.19 12.77
C ALA A 18 23.46 -10.37 11.34
N ALA A 19 22.70 -11.00 10.44
CA ALA A 19 23.14 -11.31 9.08
C ALA A 19 22.73 -10.25 8.05
N LEU A 20 21.66 -9.50 8.31
CA LEU A 20 21.06 -8.54 7.37
C LEU A 20 21.01 -7.08 7.89
N ALA A 21 21.24 -6.83 9.17
CA ALA A 21 21.38 -5.47 9.70
C ALA A 21 22.78 -4.90 9.40
N PHE A 22 23.02 -4.51 8.16
CA PHE A 22 24.20 -3.72 7.80
C PHE A 22 23.94 -2.22 8.01
N THR A 23 24.98 -1.47 8.36
CA THR A 23 24.94 -0.01 8.50
C THR A 23 24.49 0.62 7.16
N GLY A 24 23.22 1.04 7.08
CA GLY A 24 22.62 1.60 5.87
C GLY A 24 21.36 0.89 5.34
N SER A 25 20.96 -0.25 5.93
CA SER A 25 19.74 -0.97 5.55
C SER A 25 18.48 -0.09 5.63
N SER A 26 18.41 0.84 6.59
CA SER A 26 17.32 1.80 6.74
C SER A 26 17.16 2.74 5.54
N TYR A 27 18.26 3.17 4.92
CA TYR A 27 18.22 4.01 3.71
C TYR A 27 17.79 3.22 2.48
N VAL A 28 18.21 1.95 2.38
CA VAL A 28 17.76 1.03 1.31
C VAL A 28 16.27 0.74 1.45
N LEU A 29 15.79 0.46 2.66
CA LEU A 29 14.38 0.30 2.97
C LEU A 29 13.57 1.55 2.61
N PHE A 30 14.06 2.73 2.98
CA PHE A 30 13.43 3.99 2.59
C PHE A 30 13.34 4.15 1.08
N ALA A 31 14.43 3.90 0.33
CA ALA A 31 14.45 4.01 -1.12
C ALA A 31 13.46 3.03 -1.79
N LEU A 32 13.46 1.76 -1.38
CA LEU A 32 12.53 0.76 -1.89
C LEU A 32 11.07 1.11 -1.57
N SER A 33 10.81 1.53 -0.33
CA SER A 33 9.47 1.88 0.12
C SER A 33 8.95 3.16 -0.52
N SER A 34 9.83 4.11 -0.82
CA SER A 34 9.50 5.28 -1.64
C SER A 34 9.00 4.85 -3.01
N GLY A 35 9.70 3.91 -3.66
CA GLY A 35 9.27 3.34 -4.93
C GLY A 35 7.88 2.72 -4.86
N VAL A 36 7.59 1.93 -3.83
CA VAL A 36 6.27 1.30 -3.63
C VAL A 36 5.19 2.34 -3.29
N TYR A 37 5.49 3.32 -2.45
CA TYR A 37 4.55 4.39 -2.09
C TYR A 37 4.16 5.22 -3.31
N PHE A 38 5.12 5.66 -4.13
CA PHE A 38 4.80 6.48 -5.30
C PHE A 38 4.20 5.68 -6.44
N TYR A 39 4.68 4.47 -6.72
CA TYR A 39 4.19 3.68 -7.86
C TYR A 39 2.93 2.87 -7.50
N GLY A 40 2.98 2.10 -6.42
CA GLY A 40 1.85 1.30 -5.96
C GLY A 40 0.77 2.11 -5.25
N GLY A 41 1.15 3.15 -4.52
CA GLY A 41 0.22 4.04 -3.83
C GLY A 41 -0.51 5.03 -4.73
N TRP A 42 -0.06 5.22 -5.98
CA TRP A 42 -0.58 6.24 -6.90
C TRP A 42 -2.11 6.23 -7.08
N PRO A 43 -2.79 5.08 -7.29
CA PRO A 43 -4.24 5.05 -7.47
C PRO A 43 -4.99 5.58 -6.25
N PHE A 44 -4.51 5.25 -5.04
CA PHE A 44 -5.11 5.70 -3.78
C PHE A 44 -4.88 7.19 -3.56
N LEU A 45 -3.66 7.68 -3.80
CA LEU A 45 -3.35 9.11 -3.69
C LEU A 45 -4.20 9.93 -4.65
N LYS A 46 -4.33 9.51 -5.91
CA LYS A 46 -5.20 10.15 -6.89
C LYS A 46 -6.68 10.09 -6.47
N GLY A 47 -7.13 8.96 -5.96
CA GLY A 47 -8.49 8.78 -5.44
C GLY A 47 -8.80 9.69 -4.25
N LEU A 48 -7.84 9.87 -3.33
CA LEU A 48 -7.95 10.80 -2.21
C LEU A 48 -8.19 12.23 -2.70
N PHE A 49 -7.44 12.71 -3.71
CA PHE A 49 -7.67 14.05 -4.24
C PHE A 49 -9.07 14.21 -4.85
N ALA A 50 -9.55 13.21 -5.58
CA ALA A 50 -10.89 13.23 -6.19
C ALA A 50 -12.02 13.18 -5.14
N GLU A 51 -11.88 12.35 -4.09
CA GLU A 51 -12.83 12.25 -2.98
C GLU A 51 -12.85 13.53 -2.12
N LEU A 52 -11.69 14.15 -1.91
CA LEU A 52 -11.58 15.43 -1.20
C LEU A 52 -12.22 16.58 -1.98
N GLU A 53 -12.01 16.64 -3.29
CA GLU A 53 -12.62 17.66 -4.16
C GLU A 53 -14.15 17.57 -4.10
N THR A 54 -14.69 16.34 -4.11
CA THR A 54 -16.13 16.09 -4.00
C THR A 54 -16.65 16.13 -2.56
N ARG A 55 -15.79 16.38 -1.57
CA ARG A 55 -16.07 16.41 -0.12
C ARG A 55 -16.78 15.15 0.39
N LYS A 56 -16.49 14.02 -0.23
CA LYS A 56 -17.07 12.71 0.10
C LYS A 56 -15.94 11.71 0.31
N PRO A 57 -15.29 11.73 1.49
CA PRO A 57 -14.24 10.77 1.79
C PRO A 57 -14.82 9.36 1.85
N ALA A 58 -14.16 8.42 1.19
CA ALA A 58 -14.54 7.02 1.15
C ALA A 58 -13.29 6.13 1.30
N MET A 59 -13.26 4.99 0.61
CA MET A 59 -12.22 3.98 0.76
C MET A 59 -10.84 4.50 0.34
N MET A 60 -10.76 5.27 -0.75
CA MET A 60 -9.46 5.70 -1.29
C MET A 60 -8.79 6.71 -0.36
N THR A 61 -9.56 7.62 0.24
CA THR A 61 -9.06 8.58 1.22
C THR A 61 -8.50 7.90 2.45
N LEU A 62 -9.18 6.88 3.00
CA LEU A 62 -8.72 6.15 4.18
C LEU A 62 -7.39 5.42 3.92
N ILE A 63 -7.30 4.71 2.79
CA ILE A 63 -6.09 3.98 2.41
C ILE A 63 -4.94 4.96 2.18
N ALA A 64 -5.18 6.00 1.38
CA ALA A 64 -4.19 7.03 1.08
C ALA A 64 -3.64 7.71 2.33
N LEU A 65 -4.50 8.00 3.31
CA LEU A 65 -4.09 8.54 4.61
C LEU A 65 -3.19 7.55 5.36
N ALA A 66 -3.61 6.28 5.46
CA ALA A 66 -2.85 5.24 6.16
C ALA A 66 -1.45 5.03 5.56
N ILE A 67 -1.35 4.88 4.24
CA ILE A 67 -0.05 4.72 3.55
C ILE A 67 0.82 5.97 3.69
N SER A 68 0.22 7.16 3.71
CA SER A 68 0.97 8.42 3.85
C SER A 68 1.52 8.58 5.26
N VAL A 69 0.70 8.33 6.28
CA VAL A 69 1.14 8.37 7.69
C VAL A 69 2.27 7.37 7.91
N ALA A 70 2.11 6.12 7.43
CA ALA A 70 3.16 5.11 7.54
C ALA A 70 4.45 5.52 6.83
N TYR A 71 4.37 6.09 5.62
CA TYR A 71 5.52 6.55 4.86
C TYR A 71 6.26 7.69 5.55
N PHE A 72 5.57 8.77 5.89
CA PHE A 72 6.19 9.97 6.46
C PHE A 72 6.74 9.72 7.87
N TYR A 73 6.02 8.96 8.70
CA TYR A 73 6.51 8.58 10.02
C TYR A 73 7.79 7.73 9.90
N SER A 74 7.76 6.68 9.08
CA SER A 74 8.93 5.81 8.89
C SER A 74 10.11 6.57 8.31
N SER A 75 9.86 7.52 7.40
CA SER A 75 10.90 8.39 6.86
C SER A 75 11.51 9.26 7.95
N ALA A 76 10.70 9.86 8.83
CA ALA A 76 11.20 10.64 9.96
C ALA A 76 12.08 9.81 10.91
N VAL A 77 11.71 8.55 11.16
CA VAL A 77 12.51 7.61 11.95
C VAL A 77 13.87 7.33 11.29
N VAL A 78 13.90 7.15 9.97
CA VAL A 78 15.17 6.96 9.22
C VAL A 78 16.09 8.18 9.34
N PHE A 79 15.54 9.39 9.42
CA PHE A 79 16.33 10.64 9.49
C PHE A 79 16.62 11.14 10.91
N GLY A 80 16.30 10.37 11.96
CA GLY A 80 16.77 10.64 13.33
C GLY A 80 15.68 10.79 14.39
N VAL A 81 14.40 10.58 14.05
CA VAL A 81 13.36 10.42 15.07
C VAL A 81 13.48 9.04 15.73
N GLN A 82 13.38 8.97 17.05
CA GLN A 82 13.37 7.69 17.75
C GLN A 82 12.02 6.98 17.51
N GLY A 83 12.07 5.76 17.00
CA GLY A 83 10.90 4.94 16.74
C GLY A 83 11.24 3.69 15.91
N GLU A 84 10.21 2.93 15.56
CA GLU A 84 10.33 1.79 14.65
C GLU A 84 9.81 2.16 13.25
N VAL A 85 10.41 1.57 12.21
CA VAL A 85 9.99 1.81 10.82
C VAL A 85 8.84 0.89 10.44
N PHE A 86 7.81 1.45 9.81
CA PHE A 86 6.61 0.73 9.36
C PHE A 86 6.57 0.53 7.83
N PHE A 87 7.73 0.39 7.21
CA PHE A 87 7.85 0.27 5.75
C PHE A 87 7.26 -1.04 5.20
N TRP A 88 7.30 -2.12 5.97
CA TRP A 88 6.72 -3.39 5.54
C TRP A 88 5.19 -3.36 5.66
N GLU A 89 4.63 -2.71 6.68
CA GLU A 89 3.20 -2.44 6.81
C GLU A 89 2.72 -1.60 5.65
N LEU A 90 3.46 -0.54 5.28
CA LEU A 90 3.16 0.26 4.10
C LEU A 90 3.10 -0.61 2.83
N ALA A 91 4.11 -1.45 2.61
CA ALA A 91 4.20 -2.27 1.40
C ALA A 91 3.07 -3.31 1.34
N THR A 92 2.84 -4.04 2.44
CA THR A 92 1.77 -5.05 2.53
C THR A 92 0.38 -4.45 2.44
N LEU A 93 0.16 -3.29 3.05
CA LEU A 93 -1.11 -2.57 2.97
C LEU A 93 -1.40 -2.16 1.51
N ILE A 94 -0.42 -1.59 0.80
CA ILE A 94 -0.57 -1.25 -0.62
C ILE A 94 -0.86 -2.50 -1.45
N ASP A 95 -0.10 -3.59 -1.25
CA ASP A 95 -0.28 -4.83 -1.98
C ASP A 95 -1.69 -5.42 -1.80
N VAL A 96 -2.15 -5.57 -0.55
CA VAL A 96 -3.48 -6.14 -0.25
C VAL A 96 -4.60 -5.24 -0.75
N MET A 97 -4.46 -3.92 -0.66
CA MET A 97 -5.47 -2.98 -1.15
C MET A 97 -5.56 -2.96 -2.67
N LEU A 98 -4.44 -3.03 -3.39
CA LEU A 98 -4.44 -3.14 -4.86
C LEU A 98 -5.11 -4.45 -5.30
N LEU A 99 -4.79 -5.56 -4.63
CA LEU A 99 -5.43 -6.84 -4.88
C LEU A 99 -6.94 -6.81 -4.59
N GLY A 100 -7.34 -6.21 -3.47
CA GLY A 100 -8.74 -6.05 -3.08
C GLY A 100 -9.52 -5.25 -4.12
N HIS A 101 -9.00 -4.09 -4.52
CA HIS A 101 -9.64 -3.24 -5.53
C HIS A 101 -9.69 -3.92 -6.91
N TRP A 102 -8.68 -4.70 -7.26
CA TRP A 102 -8.71 -5.51 -8.48
C TRP A 102 -9.80 -6.58 -8.47
N ILE A 103 -9.96 -7.28 -7.34
CA ILE A 103 -11.02 -8.30 -7.15
C ILE A 103 -12.41 -7.65 -7.17
N GLU A 104 -12.56 -6.49 -6.53
CA GLU A 104 -13.79 -5.69 -6.55
C GLU A 104 -14.20 -5.38 -7.99
N MET A 105 -13.29 -4.78 -8.77
CA MET A 105 -13.55 -4.40 -10.17
C MET A 105 -13.88 -5.61 -11.04
N LYS A 106 -13.16 -6.73 -10.85
CA LYS A 106 -13.44 -7.98 -11.58
C LYS A 106 -14.83 -8.52 -11.28
N SER A 107 -15.27 -8.43 -10.02
CA SER A 107 -16.58 -8.89 -9.58
C SER A 107 -17.71 -8.02 -10.13
N VAL A 108 -17.52 -6.69 -10.14
CA VAL A 108 -18.47 -5.72 -10.71
C VAL A 108 -18.64 -5.94 -12.21
N MET A 109 -17.54 -6.05 -12.96
CA MET A 109 -17.59 -6.30 -14.41
C MET A 109 -18.31 -7.61 -14.76
N GLY A 110 -18.11 -8.66 -13.95
CA GLY A 110 -18.81 -9.94 -14.13
C GLY A 110 -20.34 -9.80 -13.97
N ALA A 111 -20.79 -9.04 -12.97
CA ALA A 111 -22.21 -8.77 -12.74
C ALA A 111 -22.82 -7.91 -13.86
N SER A 112 -22.10 -6.88 -14.32
CA SER A 112 -22.54 -6.03 -15.44
C SER A 112 -22.73 -6.83 -16.73
N GLY A 113 -21.82 -7.75 -17.04
CA GLY A 113 -21.96 -8.62 -18.23
C GLY A 113 -23.15 -9.57 -18.16
N ALA A 114 -23.54 -10.02 -16.96
CA ALA A 114 -24.74 -10.83 -16.78
C ALA A 114 -26.03 -10.02 -17.01
N LEU A 115 -26.08 -8.77 -16.53
CA LEU A 115 -27.20 -7.85 -16.78
C LEU A 115 -27.34 -7.53 -18.27
N GLU A 116 -26.22 -7.29 -18.96
CA GLU A 116 -26.22 -6.97 -20.39
C GLU A 116 -26.75 -8.14 -21.23
N LYS A 117 -26.43 -9.39 -20.85
CA LYS A 117 -27.01 -10.59 -21.48
C LYS A 117 -28.51 -10.74 -21.23
N LEU A 118 -29.01 -10.39 -20.05
CA LEU A 118 -30.45 -10.39 -19.78
C LEU A 118 -31.17 -9.36 -20.65
N VAL A 119 -30.60 -8.15 -20.81
CA VAL A 119 -31.16 -7.10 -21.68
C VAL A 119 -31.23 -7.56 -23.13
N GLN A 120 -30.20 -8.25 -23.64
CA GLN A 120 -30.18 -8.79 -25.01
C GLN A 120 -31.20 -9.90 -25.27
N MET A 121 -31.74 -10.53 -24.22
CA MET A 121 -32.76 -11.58 -24.32
C MET A 121 -34.19 -11.05 -24.14
N MET A 122 -34.37 -9.75 -23.89
CA MET A 122 -35.71 -9.15 -23.83
C MET A 122 -36.23 -8.89 -25.26
N PRO A 123 -37.46 -9.33 -25.58
CA PRO A 123 -38.08 -9.13 -26.90
C PRO A 123 -38.40 -7.67 -27.21
#